data_AF-W1P8B5-F1
#
_entry.id   AF-W1P8B5-F1
#
_cell.length_a   1.000
_cell.length_b   1.000
_cell.length_c   1.000
_cell.angle_alpha   90.00
_cell.angle_beta   90.00
_cell.angle_gamma   90.00
#
_symmetry.space_group_name_H-M   'P 1'
#
loop_
_entity.id
_entity.type
_entity.pdbx_description
1 polymer ?
#
loop_
_entity_poly.entity_id
_entity_poly.type
_entity_poly.pdbx_seq_one_letter_code
_entity_poly.pdbx_strand_id
1 'polypeptide(L)'
;MATISLKTLTSSNVIYRSSETRPLARESVRIWCPRGSGSVRAVFKGIQAMKSFSIVKCSKMDGNGAPTKTTLHDLYEKQGQSPWYDNLCRPVTDLKPLIASGVRGVTSNPTIFQNAISSSSAYDDQFRQLNEAGKDIESAYWELVIKDIQDACKLFEPIYDGTDGADGYVSVEVSPKLAHETEGTIEAAKWLYKVVDRPNVYIKIPATADCVPSIKEVISNGISVNVTLIFSLPRYEAVIDAYLDGLESSGLSDLSRVTSVASFFVSRVDTLIDKMLEKIGTPEALALRGKAAVAQATLAYKLYQEKFSGPRWESLVKKGAKKQRLLWASTSVKNPAYPDTLYVNPLIGPDTVSTMPDKALQAFLDHGVVSRTIDSNVEQAKAVYSALEKLGIDWSEVGSQLEDDGVSSFMKSFDSLLLTLQDKADKLKLVSI
;
A
#
# COMPACT_ATOMS: atom_id res chain seq x y z
N MET A 1 34.23 45.77 53.31
CA MET A 1 34.74 45.25 52.02
C MET A 1 33.65 45.52 50.99
N ALA A 2 33.81 46.42 50.01
CA ALA A 2 34.75 46.39 48.88
C ALA A 2 34.20 45.48 47.74
N THR A 3 33.99 45.90 46.49
CA THR A 3 34.19 47.23 45.83
C THR A 3 33.21 47.44 44.65
N ILE A 4 33.08 48.70 44.21
CA ILE A 4 32.26 49.22 43.09
C ILE A 4 32.70 48.70 41.70
N SER A 5 31.76 48.61 40.75
CA SER A 5 32.01 49.00 39.35
C SER A 5 30.76 49.71 38.75
N LEU A 6 30.94 50.68 37.86
CA LEU A 6 29.90 51.62 37.40
C LEU A 6 30.32 52.33 36.08
N LYS A 7 29.33 52.77 35.27
CA LYS A 7 29.43 53.57 34.01
C LYS A 7 29.86 52.77 32.77
N THR A 8 29.49 53.11 31.52
CA THR A 8 28.75 54.27 30.93
C THR A 8 27.99 53.75 29.67
N LEU A 9 26.73 54.13 29.38
CA LEU A 9 26.29 55.22 28.45
C LEU A 9 26.92 55.15 27.02
N THR A 10 26.22 55.36 25.89
CA THR A 10 25.03 56.19 25.57
C THR A 10 24.14 55.65 24.40
N SER A 11 22.89 56.15 24.26
CA SER A 11 22.14 56.53 23.02
C SER A 11 22.17 55.69 21.70
N SER A 12 21.11 55.56 20.89
CA SER A 12 19.70 56.01 20.92
C SER A 12 18.89 55.40 19.76
N ASN A 13 17.57 55.67 19.75
CA ASN A 13 16.54 55.47 18.70
C ASN A 13 15.74 54.13 18.78
N VAL A 14 14.39 54.07 18.90
CA VAL A 14 13.24 54.88 18.38
C VAL A 14 12.99 54.56 16.90
N ILE A 15 11.83 54.04 16.43
CA ILE A 15 10.48 53.75 17.00
C ILE A 15 9.91 52.49 16.24
N TYR A 16 8.81 51.77 16.52
CA TYR A 16 7.52 52.03 17.20
C TYR A 16 6.82 50.73 17.71
N ARG A 17 5.49 50.78 17.92
CA ARG A 17 4.56 49.65 18.15
C ARG A 17 3.20 49.96 17.50
N SER A 18 2.59 48.98 16.81
CA SER A 18 1.13 48.74 16.74
C SER A 18 0.89 47.55 15.79
N SER A 19 0.42 46.37 16.19
CA SER A 19 -0.83 45.98 16.89
C SER A 19 -2.08 45.92 16.01
N GLU A 20 -2.88 44.88 16.27
CA GLU A 20 -4.24 44.60 15.79
C GLU A 20 -4.46 43.96 14.41
N THR A 21 -5.27 42.89 14.46
CA THR A 21 -5.78 42.07 13.37
C THR A 21 -7.05 42.67 12.75
N ARG A 22 -7.26 42.49 11.44
CA ARG A 22 -8.59 42.28 10.82
C ARG A 22 -8.46 41.61 9.44
N PRO A 23 -9.51 40.93 8.92
CA PRO A 23 -9.39 40.03 7.77
C PRO A 23 -9.47 40.74 6.41
N LEU A 24 -8.94 40.09 5.37
CA LEU A 24 -9.11 40.53 3.99
C LEU A 24 -10.59 40.48 3.55
N ALA A 25 -10.97 41.45 2.73
CA ALA A 25 -12.36 41.70 2.35
C ALA A 25 -12.84 40.81 1.20
N ARG A 26 -14.16 40.67 1.08
CA ARG A 26 -14.81 40.09 -0.11
C ARG A 26 -14.80 41.12 -1.24
N GLU A 27 -14.26 40.76 -2.39
CA GLU A 27 -14.53 41.51 -3.62
C GLU A 27 -16.01 41.37 -4.00
N SER A 28 -16.61 42.46 -4.48
CA SER A 28 -18.03 42.50 -4.87
C SER A 28 -18.19 43.17 -6.23
N VAL A 29 -18.21 42.35 -7.28
CA VAL A 29 -18.49 42.80 -8.65
C VAL A 29 -19.94 43.28 -8.73
N ARG A 30 -20.13 44.57 -8.99
CA ARG A 30 -21.46 45.13 -9.27
C ARG A 30 -21.82 44.93 -10.75
N ILE A 31 -22.84 44.12 -11.01
CA ILE A 31 -23.53 44.10 -12.30
C ILE A 31 -24.85 44.87 -12.14
N TRP A 32 -25.14 45.77 -13.07
CA TRP A 32 -26.36 46.59 -13.07
C TRP A 32 -27.34 46.03 -14.11
N CYS A 33 -28.59 45.80 -13.71
CA CYS A 33 -29.66 45.36 -14.60
C CYS A 33 -31.02 45.89 -14.07
N PRO A 34 -31.99 46.25 -14.94
CA PRO A 34 -33.23 46.90 -14.51
C PRO A 34 -34.30 45.94 -13.96
N ARG A 35 -35.42 46.51 -13.51
CA ARG A 35 -36.53 45.83 -12.82
C ARG A 35 -37.23 44.80 -13.71
N GLY A 36 -37.48 43.59 -13.18
CA GLY A 36 -38.30 42.56 -13.83
C GLY A 36 -38.72 41.45 -12.85
N SER A 37 -40.02 41.14 -12.83
CA SER A 37 -40.69 40.14 -12.00
C SER A 37 -40.16 38.69 -12.11
N GLY A 38 -40.26 37.91 -11.03
CA GLY A 38 -40.81 36.54 -11.15
C GLY A 38 -40.03 35.33 -10.61
N SER A 39 -40.25 35.00 -9.33
CA SER A 39 -40.40 33.62 -8.80
C SER A 39 -39.19 32.67 -8.61
N VAL A 40 -39.47 31.59 -7.85
CA VAL A 40 -38.77 30.31 -7.61
C VAL A 40 -37.26 30.34 -7.25
N ARG A 41 -36.97 29.97 -6.00
CA ARG A 41 -35.61 29.82 -5.44
C ARG A 41 -35.11 28.37 -5.52
N ALA A 42 -34.68 27.92 -6.70
CA ALA A 42 -34.02 26.62 -6.86
C ALA A 42 -32.53 26.70 -6.47
N VAL A 43 -32.06 25.84 -5.56
CA VAL A 43 -30.66 25.82 -5.10
C VAL A 43 -29.89 24.66 -5.73
N PHE A 44 -29.34 24.89 -6.91
CA PHE A 44 -28.33 23.99 -7.48
C PHE A 44 -26.98 24.20 -6.78
N LYS A 45 -26.58 23.26 -5.92
CA LYS A 45 -25.19 23.13 -5.49
C LYS A 45 -24.38 22.47 -6.60
N GLY A 46 -23.80 23.27 -7.49
CA GLY A 46 -22.80 22.78 -8.45
C GLY A 46 -21.57 22.25 -7.71
N ILE A 47 -21.28 20.96 -7.86
CA ILE A 47 -20.04 20.36 -7.33
C ILE A 47 -18.92 20.74 -8.30
N GLN A 48 -18.04 21.65 -7.89
CA GLN A 48 -16.77 21.86 -8.59
C GLN A 48 -15.88 20.63 -8.39
N ALA A 49 -15.66 19.87 -9.45
CA ALA A 49 -14.71 18.78 -9.45
C ALA A 49 -13.28 19.34 -9.31
N MET A 50 -12.69 19.21 -8.12
CA MET A 50 -11.27 19.48 -7.92
C MET A 50 -10.44 18.45 -8.69
N LYS A 51 -9.98 18.82 -9.90
CA LYS A 51 -8.90 18.10 -10.58
C LYS A 51 -7.58 18.36 -9.86
N SER A 52 -7.35 17.64 -8.77
CA SER A 52 -6.05 17.58 -8.09
C SER A 52 -5.08 16.78 -8.95
N PHE A 53 -4.50 17.41 -9.97
CA PHE A 53 -3.27 16.91 -10.56
C PHE A 53 -2.17 17.01 -9.50
N SER A 54 -1.84 15.88 -8.89
CA SER A 54 -0.74 15.76 -7.93
C SER A 54 0.57 15.98 -8.66
N ILE A 55 1.01 17.24 -8.75
CA ILE A 55 2.38 17.58 -9.08
C ILE A 55 3.24 17.10 -7.90
N VAL A 56 3.67 15.83 -7.98
CA VAL A 56 4.90 15.39 -7.33
C VAL A 56 5.94 16.45 -7.69
N LYS A 57 6.51 17.13 -6.69
CA LYS A 57 7.57 18.13 -6.93
C LYS A 57 8.63 17.41 -7.77
N CYS A 58 8.77 17.79 -9.04
CA CYS A 58 9.78 17.21 -9.91
C CYS A 58 11.12 17.26 -9.18
N SER A 59 11.90 16.18 -9.30
CA SER A 59 13.23 16.13 -8.72
C SER A 59 13.94 17.43 -9.02
N LYS A 60 14.41 18.10 -7.96
CA LYS A 60 15.46 19.09 -8.16
C LYS A 60 16.60 18.36 -8.87
N MET A 61 17.28 19.06 -9.77
CA MET A 61 18.58 18.60 -10.20
C MET A 61 19.59 19.22 -9.24
N ASP A 62 20.39 18.35 -8.62
CA ASP A 62 21.70 18.72 -8.10
C ASP A 62 22.45 19.48 -9.22
N GLY A 63 23.30 20.45 -8.86
CA GLY A 63 23.97 21.32 -9.86
C GLY A 63 24.84 20.58 -10.89
N ASN A 64 25.06 19.28 -10.71
CA ASN A 64 25.82 18.38 -11.59
C ASN A 64 24.93 17.41 -12.41
N GLY A 65 23.60 17.55 -12.38
CA GLY A 65 22.68 16.74 -13.20
C GLY A 65 22.40 15.31 -12.71
N ALA A 66 22.88 14.95 -11.50
CA ALA A 66 22.46 13.72 -10.82
C ALA A 66 21.01 13.84 -10.33
N PRO A 67 20.24 12.73 -10.26
CA PRO A 67 18.93 12.74 -9.62
C PRO A 67 19.08 12.95 -8.11
N THR A 68 18.39 13.95 -7.54
CA THR A 68 18.42 14.19 -6.09
C THR A 68 17.94 12.97 -5.31
N LYS A 69 18.82 12.46 -4.45
CA LYS A 69 18.52 11.36 -3.53
C LYS A 69 17.40 11.72 -2.56
N THR A 70 16.49 10.78 -2.30
CA THR A 70 15.28 10.98 -1.48
C THR A 70 15.32 10.15 -0.18
N THR A 71 14.34 10.36 0.71
CA THR A 71 14.11 9.48 1.88
C THR A 71 13.80 8.03 1.49
N LEU A 72 13.27 7.77 0.30
CA LEU A 72 12.99 6.41 -0.20
C LEU A 72 14.28 5.67 -0.59
N HIS A 73 15.25 6.37 -1.20
CA HIS A 73 16.58 5.82 -1.46
C HIS A 73 17.30 5.51 -0.14
N ASP A 74 17.25 6.43 0.82
CA ASP A 74 17.83 6.22 2.16
C ASP A 74 17.14 5.09 2.94
N LEU A 75 15.82 4.92 2.81
CA LEU A 75 15.06 3.81 3.43
C LEU A 75 15.57 2.45 2.95
N TYR A 76 15.86 2.32 1.66
CA TYR A 76 16.45 1.12 1.09
C TYR A 76 17.92 0.96 1.49
N GLU A 77 18.77 1.94 1.12
CA GLU A 77 20.22 1.83 1.24
C GLU A 77 20.73 1.78 2.69
N LYS A 78 20.06 2.47 3.63
CA LYS A 78 20.51 2.56 5.04
C LYS A 78 19.81 1.58 5.96
N GLN A 79 18.60 1.12 5.62
CA GLN A 79 17.75 0.32 6.54
C GLN A 79 17.30 -1.02 5.95
N GLY A 80 17.53 -1.29 4.66
CA GLY A 80 17.13 -2.55 4.01
C GLY A 80 15.62 -2.74 3.84
N GLN A 81 14.83 -1.66 3.95
CA GLN A 81 13.39 -1.68 3.67
C GLN A 81 13.11 -1.16 2.27
N SER A 82 12.34 -1.92 1.50
CA SER A 82 12.08 -1.61 0.08
C SER A 82 10.80 -0.79 -0.07
N PRO A 83 10.86 0.47 -0.54
CA PRO A 83 9.66 1.28 -0.77
C PRO A 83 8.93 0.83 -2.04
N TRP A 84 7.67 0.45 -1.89
CA TRP A 84 6.77 0.06 -2.98
C TRP A 84 5.57 1.02 -3.04
N TYR A 85 4.89 1.04 -4.19
CA TYR A 85 3.70 1.86 -4.42
C TYR A 85 2.41 1.01 -4.42
N ASP A 86 1.41 1.43 -3.64
CA ASP A 86 0.12 0.72 -3.44
C ASP A 86 -0.98 1.26 -4.37
N ASN A 87 -0.64 1.41 -5.66
CA ASN A 87 -1.54 1.89 -6.71
C ASN A 87 -0.96 1.52 -8.10
N LEU A 88 -1.81 1.19 -9.07
CA LEU A 88 -1.45 0.98 -10.47
C LEU A 88 -2.60 1.48 -11.36
N CYS A 89 -2.29 2.36 -12.29
CA CYS A 89 -3.25 2.93 -13.22
C CYS A 89 -2.60 3.30 -14.56
N ARG A 90 -3.44 3.53 -15.56
CA ARG A 90 -3.03 3.96 -16.91
C ARG A 90 -3.12 5.50 -17.02
N PRO A 91 -2.09 6.18 -17.56
CA PRO A 91 -0.92 5.63 -18.23
C PRO A 91 0.18 5.14 -17.26
N VAL A 92 0.62 3.90 -17.45
CA VAL A 92 1.61 3.22 -16.58
C VAL A 92 2.97 3.94 -16.53
N THR A 93 3.24 4.82 -17.50
CA THR A 93 4.41 5.72 -17.50
C THR A 93 4.48 6.66 -16.31
N ASP A 94 3.37 6.91 -15.61
CA ASP A 94 3.31 7.79 -14.44
C ASP A 94 4.00 7.16 -13.22
N LEU A 95 4.40 5.89 -13.30
CA LEU A 95 5.34 5.26 -12.37
C LEU A 95 6.78 5.79 -12.52
N LYS A 96 7.19 6.35 -13.68
CA LYS A 96 8.59 6.75 -13.92
C LYS A 96 9.12 7.80 -12.92
N PRO A 97 8.39 8.86 -12.55
CA PRO A 97 8.83 9.80 -11.50
C PRO A 97 8.90 9.16 -10.11
N LEU A 98 8.11 8.11 -9.84
CA LEU A 98 8.13 7.37 -8.58
C LEU A 98 9.34 6.42 -8.51
N ILE A 99 9.63 5.73 -9.61
CA ILE A 99 10.85 4.91 -9.77
C ILE A 99 12.10 5.80 -9.62
N ALA A 100 12.13 6.95 -10.30
CA ALA A 100 13.21 7.93 -10.19
C ALA A 100 13.31 8.60 -8.81
N SER A 101 12.23 8.62 -8.01
CA SER A 101 12.25 9.08 -6.62
C SER A 101 12.57 7.95 -5.62
N GLY A 102 12.79 6.72 -6.08
CA GLY A 102 13.33 5.60 -5.30
C GLY A 102 12.39 4.41 -5.10
N VAL A 103 11.18 4.41 -5.66
CA VAL A 103 10.24 3.27 -5.58
C VAL A 103 10.78 2.05 -6.34
N ARG A 104 10.70 0.87 -5.70
CA ARG A 104 11.36 -0.38 -6.13
C ARG A 104 10.40 -1.51 -6.53
N GLY A 105 9.10 -1.28 -6.46
CA GLY A 105 8.06 -2.22 -6.86
C GLY A 105 6.66 -1.62 -6.72
N VAL A 106 5.64 -2.34 -7.20
CA VAL A 106 4.24 -1.88 -7.19
C VAL A 106 3.28 -3.03 -6.94
N THR A 107 2.14 -2.74 -6.31
CA THR A 107 1.04 -3.69 -6.14
C THR A 107 -0.28 -3.11 -6.62
N SER A 108 -1.10 -3.97 -7.22
CA SER A 108 -2.51 -3.69 -7.53
C SER A 108 -3.43 -4.50 -6.59
N ASN A 109 -4.73 -4.21 -6.66
CA ASN A 109 -5.83 -4.97 -6.06
C ASN A 109 -7.14 -4.61 -6.81
N PRO A 110 -8.26 -5.32 -6.61
CA PRO A 110 -9.50 -5.03 -7.32
C PRO A 110 -10.04 -3.60 -7.12
N THR A 111 -9.87 -3.01 -5.92
CA THR A 111 -10.29 -1.63 -5.62
C THR A 111 -9.42 -0.59 -6.35
N ILE A 112 -8.13 -0.87 -6.56
CA ILE A 112 -7.23 -0.02 -7.36
C ILE A 112 -7.72 0.04 -8.82
N PHE A 113 -7.94 -1.11 -9.46
CA PHE A 113 -8.43 -1.15 -10.84
C PHE A 113 -9.87 -0.62 -10.97
N GLN A 114 -10.74 -0.86 -9.99
CA GLN A 114 -12.07 -0.26 -9.93
C GLN A 114 -12.00 1.27 -10.04
N ASN A 115 -11.15 1.90 -9.22
CA ASN A 115 -10.97 3.35 -9.25
C ASN A 115 -10.32 3.83 -10.56
N ALA A 116 -9.25 3.17 -11.03
CA ALA A 116 -8.54 3.56 -12.24
C ALA A 116 -9.43 3.52 -13.50
N ILE A 117 -10.16 2.42 -13.70
CA ILE A 117 -11.02 2.19 -14.88
C ILE A 117 -12.29 3.06 -14.85
N SER A 118 -12.83 3.35 -13.65
CA SER A 118 -14.05 4.15 -13.50
C SER A 118 -13.81 5.66 -13.57
N SER A 119 -12.62 6.14 -13.17
CA SER A 119 -12.30 7.58 -13.11
C SER A 119 -11.49 8.11 -14.30
N SER A 120 -10.89 7.23 -15.11
CA SER A 120 -10.06 7.59 -16.27
C SER A 120 -10.66 7.14 -17.59
N SER A 121 -10.47 7.94 -18.64
CA SER A 121 -10.75 7.56 -20.03
C SER A 121 -9.59 6.83 -20.71
N ALA A 122 -8.43 6.68 -20.04
CA ALA A 122 -7.24 6.04 -20.61
C ALA A 122 -7.44 4.55 -20.97
N TYR A 123 -8.50 3.94 -20.46
CA TYR A 123 -8.91 2.56 -20.76
C TYR A 123 -9.88 2.44 -21.94
N ASP A 124 -10.55 3.54 -22.33
CA ASP A 124 -11.75 3.49 -23.18
C ASP A 124 -11.47 3.01 -24.61
N ASP A 125 -10.30 3.33 -25.18
CA ASP A 125 -9.95 2.91 -26.55
C ASP A 125 -9.66 1.40 -26.65
N GLN A 126 -8.88 0.84 -25.71
CA GLN A 126 -8.66 -0.62 -25.67
C GLN A 126 -9.96 -1.34 -25.30
N PHE A 127 -10.74 -0.81 -24.36
CA PHE A 127 -12.00 -1.42 -23.96
C PHE A 127 -13.03 -1.44 -25.12
N ARG A 128 -13.09 -0.37 -25.91
CA ARG A 128 -13.88 -0.32 -27.15
C ARG A 128 -13.46 -1.43 -28.11
N GLN A 129 -12.16 -1.56 -28.40
CA GLN A 129 -11.64 -2.61 -29.30
C GLN A 129 -11.98 -4.02 -28.81
N LEU A 130 -11.91 -4.28 -27.51
CA LEU A 130 -12.27 -5.57 -26.91
C LEU A 130 -13.78 -5.87 -27.03
N ASN A 131 -14.63 -4.87 -26.80
CA ASN A 131 -16.08 -4.97 -26.97
C ASN A 131 -16.50 -5.12 -28.45
N GLU A 132 -15.83 -4.42 -29.38
CA GLU A 132 -16.00 -4.57 -30.83
C GLU A 132 -15.53 -5.96 -31.33
N ALA A 133 -14.51 -6.54 -30.68
CA ALA A 133 -14.07 -7.93 -30.90
C ALA A 133 -14.97 -8.99 -30.22
N GLY A 134 -16.09 -8.59 -29.61
CA GLY A 134 -17.07 -9.51 -29.02
C GLY A 134 -16.64 -10.19 -27.72
N LYS A 135 -15.66 -9.63 -26.99
CA LYS A 135 -15.25 -10.14 -25.66
C LYS A 135 -16.34 -9.89 -24.62
N ASP A 136 -16.49 -10.83 -23.69
CA ASP A 136 -17.27 -10.59 -22.47
C ASP A 136 -16.52 -9.63 -21.52
N ILE A 137 -17.24 -9.13 -20.51
CA ILE A 137 -16.74 -8.11 -19.60
C ILE A 137 -15.59 -8.58 -18.70
N GLU A 138 -15.59 -9.84 -18.25
CA GLU A 138 -14.53 -10.34 -17.36
C GLU A 138 -13.26 -10.67 -18.17
N SER A 139 -13.38 -11.24 -19.38
CA SER A 139 -12.27 -11.33 -20.34
C SER A 139 -11.69 -9.96 -20.71
N ALA A 140 -12.56 -8.97 -21.00
CA ALA A 140 -12.12 -7.62 -21.34
C ALA A 140 -11.40 -6.94 -20.16
N TYR A 141 -11.90 -7.09 -18.93
CA TYR A 141 -11.21 -6.66 -17.71
C TYR A 141 -9.79 -7.26 -17.62
N TRP A 142 -9.66 -8.58 -17.81
CA TRP A 142 -8.36 -9.24 -17.72
C TRP A 142 -7.38 -8.76 -18.79
N GLU A 143 -7.82 -8.52 -20.03
CA GLU A 143 -6.96 -7.97 -21.08
C GLU A 143 -6.55 -6.49 -20.86
N LEU A 144 -7.35 -5.70 -20.12
CA LEU A 144 -6.91 -4.38 -19.64
C LEU A 144 -5.83 -4.52 -18.54
N VAL A 145 -6.06 -5.39 -17.56
CA VAL A 145 -5.17 -5.59 -16.39
C VAL A 145 -3.85 -6.22 -16.77
N ILE A 146 -3.85 -7.31 -17.54
CA ILE A 146 -2.63 -7.99 -17.99
C ILE A 146 -1.74 -7.02 -18.77
N LYS A 147 -2.32 -6.13 -19.58
CA LYS A 147 -1.57 -5.11 -20.32
C LYS A 147 -0.91 -4.08 -19.41
N ASP A 148 -1.62 -3.57 -18.40
CA ASP A 148 -1.06 -2.63 -17.42
C ASP A 148 0.05 -3.27 -16.59
N ILE A 149 -0.12 -4.54 -16.20
CA ILE A 149 0.89 -5.33 -15.46
C ILE A 149 2.12 -5.59 -16.32
N GLN A 150 1.97 -5.99 -17.59
CA GLN A 150 3.09 -6.20 -18.51
C GLN A 150 3.91 -4.93 -18.76
N ASP A 151 3.24 -3.78 -18.91
CA ASP A 151 3.92 -2.50 -19.07
C ASP A 151 4.63 -2.07 -17.78
N ALA A 152 4.02 -2.31 -16.60
CA ALA A 152 4.64 -2.02 -15.31
C ALA A 152 5.88 -2.92 -15.08
N CYS A 153 5.79 -4.22 -15.39
CA CYS A 153 6.92 -5.15 -15.30
C CYS A 153 8.11 -4.64 -16.11
N LYS A 154 7.87 -4.15 -17.33
CA LYS A 154 8.90 -3.56 -18.20
C LYS A 154 9.51 -2.25 -17.67
N LEU A 155 8.79 -1.48 -16.85
CA LEU A 155 9.36 -0.29 -16.19
C LEU A 155 10.23 -0.65 -14.98
N PHE A 156 9.94 -1.76 -14.30
CA PHE A 156 10.70 -2.23 -13.13
C PHE A 156 11.79 -3.26 -13.45
N GLU A 157 11.81 -3.83 -14.66
CA GLU A 157 12.80 -4.78 -15.19
C GLU A 157 14.27 -4.37 -14.90
N PRO A 158 14.72 -3.11 -15.07
CA PRO A 158 16.09 -2.70 -14.72
C PRO A 158 16.42 -2.77 -13.21
N ILE A 159 15.41 -2.66 -12.33
CA ILE A 159 15.59 -2.85 -10.88
C ILE A 159 15.61 -4.35 -10.54
N TYR A 160 14.83 -5.17 -11.25
CA TYR A 160 14.88 -6.63 -11.10
C TYR A 160 16.26 -7.17 -11.46
N ASP A 161 16.75 -6.87 -12.66
CA ASP A 161 18.07 -7.31 -13.12
C ASP A 161 19.19 -6.74 -12.23
N GLY A 162 19.14 -5.43 -11.95
CA GLY A 162 20.12 -4.74 -11.11
C GLY A 162 20.12 -5.13 -9.63
N THR A 163 19.20 -5.99 -9.18
CA THR A 163 19.15 -6.53 -7.82
C THR A 163 19.19 -8.07 -7.78
N ASP A 164 19.47 -8.72 -8.92
CA ASP A 164 19.39 -10.17 -9.09
C ASP A 164 18.01 -10.75 -8.68
N GLY A 165 16.93 -10.03 -8.95
CA GLY A 165 15.59 -10.38 -8.50
C GLY A 165 15.45 -10.33 -6.97
N ALA A 166 15.87 -9.22 -6.34
CA ALA A 166 15.48 -8.91 -4.96
C ALA A 166 14.36 -7.86 -4.90
N ASP A 167 14.32 -6.92 -5.85
CA ASP A 167 13.24 -5.96 -6.07
C ASP A 167 12.83 -5.92 -7.56
N GLY A 168 12.13 -4.86 -7.99
CA GLY A 168 11.69 -4.68 -9.37
C GLY A 168 10.39 -5.42 -9.70
N TYR A 169 9.57 -5.75 -8.69
CA TYR A 169 8.39 -6.59 -8.87
C TYR A 169 7.08 -5.82 -9.03
N VAL A 170 6.13 -6.47 -9.71
CA VAL A 170 4.76 -6.00 -9.95
C VAL A 170 3.76 -7.06 -9.51
N SER A 171 2.85 -6.72 -8.58
CA SER A 171 1.84 -7.69 -8.11
C SER A 171 0.52 -7.60 -8.89
N VAL A 172 0.00 -8.75 -9.33
CA VAL A 172 -1.35 -8.93 -9.89
C VAL A 172 -2.14 -9.92 -9.02
N GLU A 173 -3.36 -9.56 -8.62
CA GLU A 173 -4.19 -10.38 -7.72
C GLU A 173 -5.08 -11.34 -8.51
N VAL A 174 -5.24 -12.57 -7.99
CA VAL A 174 -6.26 -13.51 -8.50
C VAL A 174 -7.66 -12.93 -8.31
N SER A 175 -8.67 -13.50 -9.00
CA SER A 175 -10.07 -13.07 -8.80
C SER A 175 -10.46 -13.24 -7.32
N PRO A 176 -10.99 -12.21 -6.63
CA PRO A 176 -11.35 -12.31 -5.21
C PRO A 176 -12.52 -13.27 -4.97
N LYS A 177 -13.24 -13.68 -6.03
CA LYS A 177 -14.23 -14.77 -5.98
C LYS A 177 -13.60 -16.10 -5.56
N LEU A 178 -12.31 -16.31 -5.84
CA LEU A 178 -11.56 -17.54 -5.55
C LEU A 178 -10.98 -17.59 -4.13
N ALA A 179 -11.25 -16.61 -3.27
CA ALA A 179 -10.65 -16.49 -1.94
C ALA A 179 -10.97 -17.65 -0.97
N HIS A 180 -11.85 -18.58 -1.34
CA HIS A 180 -12.12 -19.83 -0.61
C HIS A 180 -11.97 -21.08 -1.50
N GLU A 181 -11.34 -20.96 -2.67
CA GLU A 181 -11.18 -22.02 -3.66
C GLU A 181 -9.70 -22.32 -3.92
N THR A 182 -9.16 -23.35 -3.26
CA THR A 182 -7.74 -23.73 -3.35
C THR A 182 -7.30 -24.04 -4.79
N GLU A 183 -7.98 -24.97 -5.45
CA GLU A 183 -7.65 -25.41 -6.82
C GLU A 183 -7.91 -24.31 -7.86
N GLY A 184 -9.02 -23.57 -7.71
CA GLY A 184 -9.32 -22.41 -8.55
C GLY A 184 -8.24 -21.33 -8.46
N THR A 185 -7.73 -21.08 -7.25
CA THR A 185 -6.60 -20.17 -7.01
C THR A 185 -5.29 -20.68 -7.64
N ILE A 186 -5.00 -21.99 -7.53
CA ILE A 186 -3.80 -22.61 -8.14
C ILE A 186 -3.81 -22.44 -9.67
N GLU A 187 -4.91 -22.78 -10.33
CA GLU A 187 -5.00 -22.70 -11.79
C GLU A 187 -5.10 -21.25 -12.29
N ALA A 188 -5.80 -20.36 -11.57
CA ALA A 188 -5.77 -18.92 -11.86
C ALA A 188 -4.36 -18.32 -11.72
N ALA A 189 -3.56 -18.78 -10.75
CA ALA A 189 -2.19 -18.33 -10.55
C ALA A 189 -1.25 -18.81 -11.68
N LYS A 190 -1.33 -20.10 -12.05
CA LYS A 190 -0.61 -20.67 -13.19
C LYS A 190 -0.98 -19.96 -14.50
N TRP A 191 -2.27 -19.67 -14.71
CA TRP A 191 -2.75 -18.93 -15.87
C TRP A 191 -2.22 -17.49 -15.89
N LEU A 192 -2.39 -16.71 -14.82
CA LEU A 192 -1.91 -15.32 -14.73
C LEU A 192 -0.40 -15.23 -14.99
N TYR A 193 0.40 -16.11 -14.37
CA TYR A 193 1.85 -16.14 -14.58
C TYR A 193 2.20 -16.35 -16.06
N LYS A 194 1.54 -17.32 -16.70
CA LYS A 194 1.73 -17.67 -18.12
C LYS A 194 1.29 -16.57 -19.09
N VAL A 195 0.20 -15.83 -18.81
CA VAL A 195 -0.28 -14.77 -19.72
C VAL A 195 0.38 -13.42 -19.50
N VAL A 196 0.89 -13.14 -18.29
CA VAL A 196 1.74 -11.96 -18.04
C VAL A 196 3.12 -12.15 -18.67
N ASP A 197 3.71 -13.35 -18.58
CA ASP A 197 4.99 -13.71 -19.24
C ASP A 197 6.16 -12.80 -18.82
N ARG A 198 6.31 -12.51 -17.53
CA ARG A 198 7.40 -11.66 -17.00
C ARG A 198 8.03 -12.24 -15.74
N PRO A 199 9.38 -12.30 -15.61
CA PRO A 199 10.05 -12.93 -14.48
C PRO A 199 9.91 -12.14 -13.16
N ASN A 200 9.46 -10.88 -13.25
CA ASN A 200 9.24 -9.98 -12.13
C ASN A 200 7.76 -9.75 -11.78
N VAL A 201 6.85 -10.61 -12.26
CA VAL A 201 5.47 -10.62 -11.74
C VAL A 201 5.40 -11.37 -10.40
N TYR A 202 4.69 -10.79 -9.44
CA TYR A 202 4.15 -11.53 -8.30
C TYR A 202 2.70 -11.88 -8.58
N ILE A 203 2.35 -13.17 -8.49
CA ILE A 203 0.94 -13.55 -8.37
C ILE A 203 0.52 -13.33 -6.93
N LYS A 204 -0.57 -12.58 -6.72
CA LYS A 204 -1.02 -12.18 -5.40
C LYS A 204 -2.22 -13.01 -4.96
N ILE A 205 -2.06 -13.71 -3.83
CA ILE A 205 -2.93 -14.78 -3.35
C ILE A 205 -3.39 -14.45 -1.92
N PRO A 206 -4.70 -14.50 -1.60
CA PRO A 206 -5.18 -14.23 -0.25
C PRO A 206 -4.80 -15.34 0.72
N ALA A 207 -4.41 -14.96 1.93
CA ALA A 207 -4.12 -15.85 3.05
C ALA A 207 -5.40 -16.19 3.83
N THR A 208 -6.44 -16.68 3.15
CA THR A 208 -7.55 -17.33 3.86
C THR A 208 -7.15 -18.72 4.32
N ALA A 209 -7.91 -19.33 5.24
CA ALA A 209 -7.68 -20.71 5.66
C ALA A 209 -7.62 -21.68 4.45
N ASP A 210 -8.54 -21.50 3.50
CA ASP A 210 -8.73 -22.39 2.36
C ASP A 210 -7.71 -22.13 1.23
N CYS A 211 -7.20 -20.89 1.10
CA CYS A 211 -6.19 -20.54 0.10
C CYS A 211 -4.75 -20.72 0.56
N VAL A 212 -4.43 -20.84 1.86
CA VAL A 212 -3.04 -21.07 2.32
C VAL A 212 -2.37 -22.29 1.64
N PRO A 213 -3.03 -23.44 1.42
CA PRO A 213 -2.43 -24.56 0.66
C PRO A 213 -2.09 -24.23 -0.80
N SER A 214 -2.80 -23.29 -1.44
CA SER A 214 -2.49 -22.85 -2.81
C SER A 214 -1.14 -22.11 -2.88
N ILE A 215 -0.72 -21.43 -1.81
CA ILE A 215 0.57 -20.74 -1.73
C ILE A 215 1.71 -21.76 -1.87
N LYS A 216 1.62 -22.88 -1.14
CA LYS A 216 2.59 -23.98 -1.20
C LYS A 216 2.73 -24.51 -2.62
N GLU A 217 1.62 -24.79 -3.30
CA GLU A 217 1.63 -25.38 -4.64
C GLU A 217 2.07 -24.37 -5.73
N VAL A 218 1.68 -23.10 -5.64
CA VAL A 218 2.14 -22.09 -6.60
C VAL A 218 3.65 -21.84 -6.45
N ILE A 219 4.18 -21.83 -5.21
CA ILE A 219 5.62 -21.77 -4.92
C ILE A 219 6.34 -23.06 -5.38
N SER A 220 5.73 -24.25 -5.23
CA SER A 220 6.32 -25.53 -5.69
C SER A 220 6.52 -25.54 -7.21
N ASN A 221 5.58 -24.94 -7.96
CA ASN A 221 5.65 -24.74 -9.41
C ASN A 221 6.66 -23.64 -9.82
N GLY A 222 7.42 -23.07 -8.89
CA GLY A 222 8.44 -22.05 -9.13
C GLY A 222 7.90 -20.63 -9.37
N ILE A 223 6.60 -20.41 -9.17
CA ILE A 223 5.94 -19.11 -9.40
C ILE A 223 6.11 -18.24 -8.16
N SER A 224 6.56 -17.00 -8.34
CA SER A 224 6.74 -16.06 -7.23
C SER A 224 5.40 -15.51 -6.72
N VAL A 225 5.17 -15.53 -5.39
CA VAL A 225 3.87 -15.18 -4.76
C VAL A 225 3.94 -13.98 -3.81
N ASN A 226 3.02 -13.01 -3.97
CA ASN A 226 2.71 -12.01 -2.96
C ASN A 226 1.50 -12.48 -2.13
N VAL A 227 1.71 -12.90 -0.90
CA VAL A 227 0.62 -13.36 -0.05
C VAL A 227 -0.07 -12.15 0.60
N THR A 228 -1.40 -12.04 0.50
CA THR A 228 -2.18 -10.87 0.94
C THR A 228 -3.23 -11.21 2.00
N LEU A 229 -3.88 -10.18 2.57
CA LEU A 229 -4.88 -10.30 3.65
C LEU A 229 -4.37 -11.01 4.93
N ILE A 230 -3.10 -10.82 5.28
CA ILE A 230 -2.53 -11.34 6.53
C ILE A 230 -2.81 -10.33 7.66
N PHE A 231 -3.63 -10.73 8.64
CA PHE A 231 -4.07 -9.88 9.76
C PHE A 231 -3.67 -10.35 11.16
N SER A 232 -3.20 -11.60 11.30
CA SER A 232 -2.88 -12.21 12.60
C SER A 232 -1.53 -12.94 12.57
N LEU A 233 -0.90 -13.07 13.74
CA LEU A 233 0.36 -13.82 13.88
C LEU A 233 0.21 -15.31 13.50
N PRO A 234 -0.86 -16.04 13.91
CA PRO A 234 -1.04 -17.45 13.51
C PRO A 234 -1.27 -17.61 12.00
N ARG A 235 -1.96 -16.66 11.34
CA ARG A 235 -2.08 -16.69 9.89
C ARG A 235 -0.74 -16.46 9.21
N TYR A 236 0.07 -15.52 9.72
CA TYR A 236 1.41 -15.29 9.18
C TYR A 236 2.32 -16.50 9.35
N GLU A 237 2.27 -17.19 10.50
CA GLU A 237 3.00 -18.45 10.71
C GLU A 237 2.66 -19.50 9.65
N ALA A 238 1.37 -19.76 9.41
CA ALA A 238 0.92 -20.70 8.37
C ALA A 238 1.36 -20.30 6.95
N VAL A 239 1.47 -18.99 6.67
CA VAL A 239 1.97 -18.46 5.39
C VAL A 239 3.48 -18.67 5.22
N ILE A 240 4.28 -18.51 6.29
CA ILE A 240 5.71 -18.81 6.26
C ILE A 240 5.92 -20.31 6.04
N ASP A 241 5.22 -21.15 6.80
CA ASP A 241 5.38 -22.59 6.71
C ASP A 241 4.94 -23.11 5.34
N ALA A 242 3.87 -22.58 4.74
CA ALA A 242 3.47 -22.89 3.36
C ALA A 242 4.53 -22.47 2.30
N TYR A 243 5.22 -21.34 2.51
CA TYR A 243 6.32 -20.92 1.63
C TYR A 243 7.53 -21.86 1.73
N LEU A 244 7.96 -22.20 2.96
CA LEU A 244 9.06 -23.12 3.20
C LEU A 244 8.75 -24.52 2.63
N ASP A 245 7.55 -25.03 2.90
CA ASP A 245 7.03 -26.28 2.34
C ASP A 245 7.06 -26.30 0.80
N GLY A 246 6.66 -25.20 0.15
CA GLY A 246 6.63 -25.09 -1.32
C GLY A 246 8.03 -25.09 -1.92
N LEU A 247 8.98 -24.36 -1.32
CA LEU A 247 10.39 -24.40 -1.72
C LEU A 247 10.99 -25.82 -1.58
N GLU A 248 10.65 -26.52 -0.50
CA GLU A 248 11.09 -27.90 -0.24
C GLU A 248 10.50 -28.89 -1.25
N SER A 249 9.20 -28.78 -1.59
CA SER A 249 8.53 -29.69 -2.52
C SER A 249 8.74 -29.36 -4.00
N SER A 250 9.32 -28.20 -4.34
CA SER A 250 9.49 -27.73 -5.73
C SER A 250 10.31 -28.64 -6.65
N GLY A 251 11.17 -29.51 -6.09
CA GLY A 251 12.12 -30.32 -6.86
C GLY A 251 13.26 -29.52 -7.53
N LEU A 252 13.21 -28.19 -7.50
CA LEU A 252 14.19 -27.32 -8.16
C LEU A 252 15.58 -27.41 -7.53
N SER A 253 16.60 -27.27 -8.38
CA SER A 253 18.02 -27.19 -8.00
C SER A 253 18.45 -25.76 -7.65
N ASP A 254 17.86 -24.75 -8.30
CA ASP A 254 18.03 -23.32 -8.03
C ASP A 254 16.69 -22.72 -7.60
N LEU A 255 16.71 -22.01 -6.46
CA LEU A 255 15.58 -21.31 -5.85
C LEU A 255 15.77 -19.77 -5.90
N SER A 256 16.83 -19.27 -6.53
CA SER A 256 17.17 -17.84 -6.60
C SER A 256 16.07 -16.96 -7.21
N ARG A 257 15.22 -17.54 -8.07
CA ARG A 257 14.07 -16.85 -8.71
C ARG A 257 12.71 -17.15 -8.06
N VAL A 258 12.64 -18.09 -7.12
CA VAL A 258 11.40 -18.44 -6.43
C VAL A 258 11.28 -17.58 -5.18
N THR A 259 10.64 -16.42 -5.34
CA THR A 259 10.60 -15.35 -4.34
C THR A 259 9.19 -15.17 -3.77
N SER A 260 9.08 -14.56 -2.60
CA SER A 260 7.78 -14.23 -2.01
C SER A 260 7.84 -12.99 -1.12
N VAL A 261 6.69 -12.33 -0.98
CA VAL A 261 6.44 -11.30 0.03
C VAL A 261 5.16 -11.62 0.79
N ALA A 262 5.13 -11.31 2.09
CA ALA A 262 3.98 -11.49 2.96
C ALA A 262 3.39 -10.13 3.34
N SER A 263 2.31 -9.74 2.65
CA SER A 263 1.59 -8.47 2.86
C SER A 263 0.79 -8.50 4.16
N PHE A 264 1.44 -8.07 5.25
CA PHE A 264 0.90 -7.96 6.59
C PHE A 264 0.21 -6.60 6.77
N PHE A 265 -1.10 -6.62 7.05
CA PHE A 265 -1.93 -5.42 7.05
C PHE A 265 -1.89 -4.69 8.40
N VAL A 266 -1.60 -3.39 8.39
CA VAL A 266 -1.43 -2.61 9.63
C VAL A 266 -2.61 -1.70 9.95
N SER A 267 -2.97 -0.70 9.13
CA SER A 267 -3.96 0.31 9.54
C SER A 267 -5.37 -0.23 9.82
N ARG A 268 -5.74 -1.38 9.23
CA ARG A 268 -7.03 -2.03 9.50
C ARG A 268 -7.12 -2.59 10.93
N VAL A 269 -6.01 -3.05 11.50
CA VAL A 269 -5.94 -3.61 12.86
C VAL A 269 -6.29 -2.55 13.90
N ASP A 270 -5.59 -1.41 13.90
CA ASP A 270 -5.93 -0.28 14.78
C ASP A 270 -7.33 0.28 14.46
N THR A 271 -7.77 0.29 13.19
CA THR A 271 -9.14 0.75 12.83
C THR A 271 -10.26 -0.14 13.39
N LEU A 272 -9.99 -1.41 13.71
CA LEU A 272 -10.93 -2.29 14.41
C LEU A 272 -10.75 -2.21 15.93
N ILE A 273 -9.52 -2.39 16.41
CA ILE A 273 -9.21 -2.41 17.85
C ILE A 273 -9.51 -1.05 18.51
N ASP A 274 -9.26 0.09 17.87
CA ASP A 274 -9.61 1.41 18.43
C ASP A 274 -11.12 1.52 18.74
N LYS A 275 -11.98 0.95 17.89
CA LYS A 275 -13.45 0.92 18.12
C LYS A 275 -13.83 0.00 19.28
N MET A 276 -13.12 -1.12 19.43
CA MET A 276 -13.34 -2.05 20.54
C MET A 276 -12.92 -1.39 21.87
N LEU A 277 -11.78 -0.68 21.88
CA LEU A 277 -11.30 0.09 23.02
C LEU A 277 -12.20 1.29 23.35
N GLU A 278 -12.77 1.97 22.34
CA GLU A 278 -13.76 3.03 22.53
C GLU A 278 -15.10 2.51 23.09
N LYS A 279 -15.50 1.29 22.72
CA LYS A 279 -16.66 0.58 23.29
C LYS A 279 -16.41 0.14 24.74
N ILE A 280 -15.18 -0.20 25.11
CA ILE A 280 -14.77 -0.50 26.50
C ILE A 280 -14.70 0.79 27.33
N GLY A 281 -14.19 1.88 26.76
CA GLY A 281 -14.32 3.24 27.28
C GLY A 281 -13.52 3.60 28.54
N THR A 282 -12.80 2.65 29.16
CA THR A 282 -11.97 2.96 30.33
C THR A 282 -10.71 3.75 29.96
N PRO A 283 -10.08 4.51 30.89
CA PRO A 283 -8.85 5.25 30.62
C PRO A 283 -7.72 4.36 30.10
N GLU A 284 -7.61 3.13 30.60
CA GLU A 284 -6.60 2.14 30.23
C GLU A 284 -6.80 1.68 28.78
N ALA A 285 -8.06 1.38 28.40
CA ALA A 285 -8.41 1.00 27.03
C ALA A 285 -8.16 2.14 26.05
N LEU A 286 -8.66 3.35 26.35
CA LEU A 286 -8.50 4.53 25.50
C LEU A 286 -7.03 4.95 25.33
N ALA A 287 -6.15 4.58 26.27
CA ALA A 287 -4.71 4.79 26.22
C ALA A 287 -3.93 3.74 25.39
N LEU A 288 -4.58 2.66 24.92
CA LEU A 288 -3.95 1.66 24.03
C LEU A 288 -4.25 1.87 22.53
N ARG A 289 -5.13 2.83 22.20
CA ARG A 289 -5.49 3.15 20.81
C ARG A 289 -4.27 3.56 19.96
N GLY A 290 -4.26 3.14 18.70
CA GLY A 290 -3.17 3.41 17.74
C GLY A 290 -1.84 2.73 18.06
N LYS A 291 -1.86 1.62 18.82
CA LYS A 291 -0.64 0.86 19.21
C LYS A 291 -0.70 -0.61 18.80
N ALA A 292 -1.87 -1.15 18.49
CA ALA A 292 -2.07 -2.58 18.30
C ALA A 292 -1.45 -3.06 16.98
N ALA A 293 -1.60 -2.29 15.89
CA ALA A 293 -1.01 -2.63 14.60
C ALA A 293 0.53 -2.64 14.63
N VAL A 294 1.14 -1.62 15.25
CA VAL A 294 2.61 -1.51 15.36
C VAL A 294 3.17 -2.60 16.28
N ALA A 295 2.52 -2.86 17.42
CA ALA A 295 2.91 -3.96 18.31
C ALA A 295 2.82 -5.33 17.60
N GLN A 296 1.72 -5.61 16.90
CA GLN A 296 1.59 -6.86 16.14
C GLN A 296 2.63 -6.95 15.01
N ALA A 297 2.92 -5.87 14.29
CA ALA A 297 3.96 -5.85 13.25
C ALA A 297 5.37 -6.15 13.80
N THR A 298 5.74 -5.59 14.95
CA THR A 298 6.99 -5.94 15.66
C THR A 298 7.05 -7.43 16.02
N LEU A 299 5.94 -8.02 16.47
CA LEU A 299 5.87 -9.45 16.79
C LEU A 299 5.91 -10.34 15.54
N ALA A 300 5.30 -9.90 14.42
CA ALA A 300 5.42 -10.57 13.13
C ALA A 300 6.88 -10.55 12.63
N TYR A 301 7.59 -9.43 12.78
CA TYR A 301 9.00 -9.33 12.40
C TYR A 301 9.91 -10.22 13.28
N LYS A 302 9.59 -10.40 14.56
CA LYS A 302 10.25 -11.39 15.43
C LYS A 302 10.02 -12.82 14.93
N LEU A 303 8.77 -13.20 14.65
CA LEU A 303 8.42 -14.53 14.11
C LEU A 303 9.14 -14.81 12.77
N TYR A 304 9.22 -13.80 11.90
CA TYR A 304 10.00 -13.84 10.67
C TYR A 304 11.49 -14.13 10.91
N GLN A 305 12.14 -13.43 11.86
CA GLN A 305 13.54 -13.69 12.23
C GLN A 305 13.74 -15.12 12.76
N GLU A 306 12.77 -15.65 13.51
CA GLU A 306 12.85 -17.00 14.09
C GLU A 306 12.64 -18.10 13.02
N LYS A 307 11.61 -17.99 12.16
CA LYS A 307 11.30 -18.99 11.13
C LYS A 307 12.32 -19.02 9.98
N PHE A 308 12.89 -17.88 9.59
CA PHE A 308 13.95 -17.81 8.57
C PHE A 308 15.36 -17.96 9.19
N SER A 309 15.52 -18.97 10.06
CA SER A 309 16.78 -19.31 10.74
C SER A 309 16.93 -20.82 10.93
N GLY A 310 18.15 -21.26 11.27
CA GLY A 310 18.44 -22.65 11.65
C GLY A 310 18.37 -23.68 10.50
N PRO A 311 18.47 -24.99 10.82
CA PRO A 311 18.80 -26.02 9.84
C PRO A 311 17.82 -26.17 8.66
N ARG A 312 16.52 -25.93 8.86
CA ARG A 312 15.50 -25.97 7.78
C ARG A 312 15.82 -24.88 6.75
N TRP A 313 15.97 -23.64 7.22
CA TRP A 313 16.28 -22.49 6.37
C TRP A 313 17.68 -22.60 5.73
N GLU A 314 18.69 -22.99 6.49
CA GLU A 314 20.06 -23.20 5.99
C GLU A 314 20.18 -24.29 4.92
N SER A 315 19.24 -25.24 4.88
CA SER A 315 19.14 -26.23 3.80
C SER A 315 18.70 -25.58 2.48
N LEU A 316 17.68 -24.70 2.54
CA LEU A 316 17.14 -23.99 1.38
C LEU A 316 18.09 -22.92 0.84
N VAL A 317 18.82 -22.21 1.71
CA VAL A 317 19.84 -21.23 1.30
C VAL A 317 20.94 -21.87 0.44
N LYS A 318 21.27 -23.15 0.63
CA LYS A 318 22.25 -23.88 -0.21
C LYS A 318 21.76 -24.13 -1.65
N LYS A 319 20.46 -23.98 -1.91
CA LYS A 319 19.85 -23.93 -3.25
C LYS A 319 19.61 -22.49 -3.75
N GLY A 320 20.12 -21.47 -3.06
CA GLY A 320 19.91 -20.06 -3.43
C GLY A 320 18.58 -19.45 -2.98
N ALA A 321 17.82 -20.10 -2.09
CA ALA A 321 16.54 -19.57 -1.64
C ALA A 321 16.65 -18.20 -0.94
N LYS A 322 15.68 -17.32 -1.22
CA LYS A 322 15.51 -16.00 -0.59
C LYS A 322 14.40 -16.06 0.47
N LYS A 323 14.51 -15.26 1.54
CA LYS A 323 13.46 -15.21 2.59
C LYS A 323 12.18 -14.60 2.03
N GLN A 324 11.01 -15.07 2.46
CA GLN A 324 9.75 -14.36 2.19
C GLN A 324 9.71 -13.07 3.00
N ARG A 325 9.94 -11.91 2.35
CA ARG A 325 10.04 -10.63 3.05
C ARG A 325 8.68 -10.20 3.60
N LEU A 326 8.65 -9.68 4.83
CA LEU A 326 7.47 -8.97 5.34
C LEU A 326 7.22 -7.70 4.52
N LEU A 327 5.97 -7.51 4.09
CA LEU A 327 5.52 -6.34 3.35
C LEU A 327 4.44 -5.64 4.18
N TRP A 328 4.73 -4.44 4.67
CA TRP A 328 3.76 -3.66 5.44
C TRP A 328 2.70 -3.08 4.50
N ALA A 329 1.46 -3.55 4.67
CA ALA A 329 0.33 -3.30 3.78
C ALA A 329 -0.75 -2.44 4.43
N SER A 330 -1.47 -1.65 3.61
CA SER A 330 -2.44 -0.66 4.08
C SER A 330 -1.83 0.34 5.06
N THR A 331 -0.70 0.95 4.67
CA THR A 331 0.09 1.92 5.47
C THR A 331 -0.51 3.33 5.55
N SER A 332 -1.64 3.60 4.89
CA SER A 332 -2.36 4.88 5.07
C SER A 332 -3.02 4.97 6.45
N VAL A 333 -2.62 5.96 7.22
CA VAL A 333 -3.25 6.31 8.51
C VAL A 333 -4.71 6.74 8.31
N LYS A 334 -5.59 6.28 9.22
CA LYS A 334 -7.06 6.47 9.13
C LYS A 334 -7.61 7.46 10.16
N ASN A 335 -6.97 7.56 11.32
CA ASN A 335 -7.34 8.49 12.38
C ASN A 335 -6.49 9.77 12.27
N PRO A 336 -7.08 10.96 12.04
CA PRO A 336 -6.32 12.21 11.88
C PRO A 336 -5.69 12.73 13.18
N ALA A 337 -5.92 12.07 14.33
CA ALA A 337 -5.21 12.34 15.58
C ALA A 337 -3.83 11.66 15.66
N TYR A 338 -3.51 10.75 14.73
CA TYR A 338 -2.21 10.08 14.66
C TYR A 338 -1.30 10.76 13.62
N PRO A 339 0.04 10.71 13.78
CA PRO A 339 0.96 11.09 12.71
C PRO A 339 0.65 10.27 11.46
N ASP A 340 0.55 10.91 10.30
CA ASP A 340 0.27 10.27 9.00
C ASP A 340 1.36 9.28 8.55
N THR A 341 2.55 9.40 9.12
CA THR A 341 3.70 8.48 9.00
C THR A 341 3.71 7.32 10.02
N LEU A 342 2.69 7.17 10.89
CA LEU A 342 2.62 6.14 11.95
C LEU A 342 2.78 4.70 11.45
N TYR A 343 2.38 4.40 10.22
CA TYR A 343 2.49 3.05 9.64
C TYR A 343 3.63 2.92 8.62
N VAL A 344 4.59 3.84 8.66
CA VAL A 344 5.89 3.70 7.95
C VAL A 344 7.02 3.83 8.97
N ASN A 345 7.16 4.98 9.63
CA ASN A 345 8.31 5.31 10.50
C ASN A 345 8.67 4.22 11.55
N PRO A 346 7.73 3.66 12.36
CA PRO A 346 8.09 2.65 13.36
C PRO A 346 8.28 1.23 12.77
N LEU A 347 7.91 1.01 11.50
CA LEU A 347 7.97 -0.32 10.87
C LEU A 347 9.25 -0.54 10.04
N ILE A 348 10.21 0.38 10.13
CA ILE A 348 11.45 0.35 9.35
C ILE A 348 12.42 -0.72 9.92
N GLY A 349 12.93 -1.59 9.05
CA GLY A 349 14.01 -2.53 9.35
C GLY A 349 14.39 -3.45 8.17
N PRO A 350 15.49 -4.20 8.30
CA PRO A 350 16.09 -4.93 7.18
C PRO A 350 15.27 -6.14 6.72
N ASP A 351 15.46 -6.51 5.46
CA ASP A 351 14.75 -7.59 4.74
C ASP A 351 13.22 -7.39 4.68
N THR A 352 12.73 -6.16 4.68
CA THR A 352 11.29 -5.83 4.59
C THR A 352 10.93 -4.99 3.38
N VAL A 353 9.63 -4.84 3.15
CA VAL A 353 9.00 -3.99 2.13
C VAL A 353 7.95 -3.12 2.81
N SER A 354 7.76 -1.88 2.34
CA SER A 354 6.63 -1.04 2.75
C SER A 354 5.89 -0.59 1.50
N THR A 355 4.65 -1.06 1.31
CA THR A 355 3.82 -0.58 0.19
C THR A 355 3.02 0.63 0.66
N MET A 356 3.19 1.74 -0.07
CA MET A 356 2.69 3.05 0.31
C MET A 356 1.76 3.59 -0.78
N PRO A 357 0.46 3.79 -0.49
CA PRO A 357 -0.41 4.55 -1.38
C PRO A 357 -0.08 6.04 -1.29
N ASP A 358 -0.53 6.82 -2.27
CA ASP A 358 -0.19 8.23 -2.49
C ASP A 358 0.07 9.06 -1.22
N LYS A 359 -0.90 9.09 -0.29
CA LYS A 359 -0.82 9.92 0.92
C LYS A 359 0.31 9.51 1.86
N ALA A 360 0.52 8.20 2.06
CA ALA A 360 1.60 7.69 2.91
C ALA A 360 2.97 7.93 2.24
N LEU A 361 3.06 7.73 0.92
CA LEU A 361 4.28 7.95 0.15
C LEU A 361 4.69 9.43 0.17
N GLN A 362 3.74 10.36 -0.01
CA GLN A 362 4.02 11.80 0.03
C GLN A 362 4.38 12.28 1.45
N ALA A 363 3.70 11.81 2.50
CA ALA A 363 4.06 12.15 3.88
C ALA A 363 5.48 11.69 4.24
N PHE A 364 5.86 10.46 3.84
CA PHE A 364 7.20 9.94 4.08
C PHE A 364 8.29 10.62 3.21
N LEU A 365 7.94 11.11 2.02
CA LEU A 365 8.83 11.95 1.19
C LEU A 365 9.04 13.36 1.75
N ASP A 366 8.03 13.91 2.44
CA ASP A 366 8.07 15.27 2.98
C ASP A 366 8.76 15.35 4.36
N HIS A 367 8.43 14.42 5.27
CA HIS A 367 8.93 14.44 6.66
C HIS A 367 9.07 13.05 7.31
N GLY A 368 9.25 11.99 6.51
CA GLY A 368 9.55 10.63 7.01
C GLY A 368 10.89 10.54 7.76
N VAL A 369 10.96 9.68 8.78
CA VAL A 369 12.15 9.53 9.64
C VAL A 369 12.80 8.18 9.38
N VAL A 370 13.94 8.17 8.68
CA VAL A 370 14.66 6.95 8.30
C VAL A 370 15.55 6.45 9.45
N SER A 371 15.03 5.51 10.24
CA SER A 371 15.78 4.79 11.29
C SER A 371 15.22 3.38 11.45
N ARG A 372 16.05 2.36 11.71
CA ARG A 372 15.60 1.04 12.15
C ARG A 372 14.85 1.17 13.48
N THR A 373 13.66 0.59 13.55
CA THR A 373 12.75 0.70 14.70
C THR A 373 11.94 -0.57 14.96
N ILE A 374 11.68 -1.38 13.93
CA ILE A 374 10.75 -2.52 13.98
C ILE A 374 11.06 -3.52 15.11
N ASP A 375 12.34 -3.69 15.44
CA ASP A 375 12.86 -4.57 16.49
C ASP A 375 13.47 -3.81 17.69
N SER A 376 13.27 -2.50 17.77
CA SER A 376 13.88 -1.66 18.83
C SER A 376 13.29 -1.88 20.24
N ASN A 377 12.04 -2.33 20.35
CA ASN A 377 11.38 -2.54 21.65
C ASN A 377 10.36 -3.70 21.64
N VAL A 378 10.85 -4.90 21.35
CA VAL A 378 10.05 -6.14 21.29
C VAL A 378 9.25 -6.42 22.58
N GLU A 379 9.81 -6.12 23.76
CA GLU A 379 9.10 -6.35 25.03
C GLU A 379 7.94 -5.36 25.24
N GLN A 380 8.05 -4.11 24.75
CA GLN A 380 6.90 -3.19 24.73
C GLN A 380 5.80 -3.66 23.78
N ALA A 381 6.15 -4.25 22.64
CA ALA A 381 5.18 -4.84 21.72
C ALA A 381 4.40 -6.00 22.37
N LYS A 382 5.08 -6.93 23.05
CA LYS A 382 4.43 -7.97 23.87
C LYS A 382 3.54 -7.37 24.95
N ALA A 383 4.02 -6.35 25.65
CA ALA A 383 3.28 -5.71 26.74
C ALA A 383 1.99 -5.03 26.25
N VAL A 384 1.99 -4.42 25.06
CA VAL A 384 0.77 -3.91 24.41
C VAL A 384 -0.15 -5.06 24.00
N TYR A 385 0.39 -6.09 23.33
CA TYR A 385 -0.39 -7.23 22.85
C TYR A 385 -1.17 -7.91 23.99
N SER A 386 -0.51 -8.19 25.12
CA SER A 386 -1.15 -8.78 26.30
C SER A 386 -1.81 -7.78 27.26
N ALA A 387 -1.72 -6.47 27.02
CA ALA A 387 -2.61 -5.51 27.67
C ALA A 387 -3.98 -5.48 26.97
N LEU A 388 -4.02 -5.66 25.65
CA LEU A 388 -5.26 -5.78 24.87
C LEU A 388 -6.00 -7.07 25.22
N GLU A 389 -5.31 -8.21 25.33
CA GLU A 389 -5.89 -9.48 25.80
C GLU A 389 -6.55 -9.33 27.18
N LYS A 390 -5.91 -8.63 28.12
CA LYS A 390 -6.44 -8.37 29.48
C LYS A 390 -7.67 -7.45 29.52
N LEU A 391 -7.94 -6.73 28.44
CA LEU A 391 -9.16 -5.92 28.27
C LEU A 391 -10.26 -6.69 27.51
N GLY A 392 -10.04 -7.96 27.17
CA GLY A 392 -10.99 -8.79 26.44
C GLY A 392 -10.94 -8.64 24.91
N ILE A 393 -9.83 -8.15 24.35
CA ILE A 393 -9.59 -8.20 22.90
C ILE A 393 -9.08 -9.61 22.53
N ASP A 394 -9.89 -10.38 21.81
CA ASP A 394 -9.47 -11.66 21.23
C ASP A 394 -8.79 -11.41 19.86
N TRP A 395 -7.50 -11.73 19.77
CA TRP A 395 -6.71 -11.58 18.55
C TRP A 395 -7.09 -12.56 17.43
N SER A 396 -7.72 -13.69 17.77
CA SER A 396 -8.29 -14.63 16.81
C SER A 396 -9.57 -14.06 16.19
N GLU A 397 -10.47 -13.50 17.00
CA GLU A 397 -11.69 -12.81 16.51
C GLU A 397 -11.31 -11.60 15.63
N VAL A 398 -10.38 -10.76 16.08
CA VAL A 398 -9.84 -9.65 15.29
C VAL A 398 -9.22 -10.12 13.97
N GLY A 399 -8.48 -11.23 13.99
CA GLY A 399 -7.87 -11.82 12.79
C GLY A 399 -8.92 -12.24 11.75
N SER A 400 -9.87 -13.08 12.16
CA SER A 400 -10.94 -13.59 11.29
C SER A 400 -11.86 -12.48 10.76
N GLN A 401 -12.29 -11.55 11.62
CA GLN A 401 -13.15 -10.43 11.22
C GLN A 401 -12.48 -9.55 10.14
N LEU A 402 -11.16 -9.34 10.23
CA LEU A 402 -10.42 -8.57 9.23
C LEU A 402 -10.15 -9.34 7.93
N GLU A 403 -10.01 -10.67 8.01
CA GLU A 403 -9.94 -11.59 6.86
C GLU A 403 -11.26 -11.54 6.08
N ASP A 404 -12.40 -11.75 6.76
CA ASP A 404 -13.76 -11.73 6.21
C ASP A 404 -14.15 -10.36 5.62
N ASP A 405 -13.93 -9.27 6.36
CA ASP A 405 -14.14 -7.89 5.86
C ASP A 405 -13.22 -7.59 4.66
N GLY A 406 -12.01 -8.18 4.66
CA GLY A 406 -11.02 -8.02 3.60
C GLY A 406 -11.45 -8.65 2.29
N VAL A 407 -11.81 -9.94 2.31
CA VAL A 407 -12.36 -10.68 1.17
C VAL A 407 -13.65 -10.00 0.70
N SER A 408 -14.58 -9.73 1.62
CA SER A 408 -15.86 -9.06 1.33
C SER A 408 -15.69 -7.70 0.65
N SER A 409 -14.69 -6.91 1.06
CA SER A 409 -14.40 -5.61 0.44
C SER A 409 -13.83 -5.75 -0.97
N PHE A 410 -12.99 -6.75 -1.23
CA PHE A 410 -12.38 -6.95 -2.55
C PHE A 410 -13.37 -7.55 -3.56
N MET A 411 -14.23 -8.49 -3.14
CA MET A 411 -15.33 -8.99 -3.96
C MET A 411 -16.27 -7.84 -4.38
N LYS A 412 -16.72 -7.01 -3.44
CA LYS A 412 -17.61 -5.86 -3.72
C LYS A 412 -16.97 -4.84 -4.68
N SER A 413 -15.66 -4.59 -4.56
CA SER A 413 -14.94 -3.75 -5.53
C SER A 413 -14.86 -4.37 -6.92
N PHE A 414 -14.66 -5.69 -7.00
CA PHE A 414 -14.56 -6.41 -8.27
C PHE A 414 -15.89 -6.47 -9.00
N ASP A 415 -16.98 -6.85 -8.32
CA ASP A 415 -18.32 -6.90 -8.93
C ASP A 415 -18.78 -5.50 -9.36
N SER A 416 -18.48 -4.46 -8.58
CA SER A 416 -18.76 -3.07 -8.96
C SER A 416 -17.93 -2.58 -10.16
N LEU A 417 -16.70 -3.08 -10.34
CA LEU A 417 -15.89 -2.82 -11.53
C LEU A 417 -16.48 -3.50 -12.77
N LEU A 418 -16.85 -4.78 -12.67
CA LEU A 418 -17.49 -5.52 -13.77
C LEU A 418 -18.82 -4.85 -14.18
N LEU A 419 -19.63 -4.43 -13.21
CA LEU A 419 -20.83 -3.63 -13.46
C LEU A 419 -20.50 -2.32 -14.19
N THR A 420 -19.44 -1.60 -13.79
CA THR A 420 -19.05 -0.33 -14.44
C THR A 420 -18.55 -0.54 -15.87
N LEU A 421 -17.89 -1.66 -16.17
CA LEU A 421 -17.48 -2.03 -17.52
C LEU A 421 -18.68 -2.43 -18.38
N GLN A 422 -19.65 -3.19 -17.85
CA GLN A 422 -20.93 -3.46 -18.53
C GLN A 422 -21.64 -2.15 -18.87
N ASP A 423 -21.72 -1.23 -17.89
CA ASP A 423 -22.28 0.12 -18.04
C ASP A 423 -21.55 0.95 -19.11
N LYS A 424 -20.25 0.75 -19.35
CA LYS A 424 -19.50 1.36 -20.46
C LYS A 424 -19.81 0.67 -21.79
N ALA A 425 -19.87 -0.67 -21.83
CA ALA A 425 -20.14 -1.44 -23.03
C ALA A 425 -21.51 -1.13 -23.65
N ASP A 426 -22.56 -1.05 -22.83
CA ASP A 426 -23.91 -0.76 -23.32
C ASP A 426 -24.07 0.70 -23.77
N LYS A 427 -23.36 1.64 -23.13
CA LYS A 427 -23.27 3.03 -23.62
C LYS A 427 -22.52 3.13 -24.95
N LEU A 428 -21.52 2.29 -25.21
CA LEU A 428 -20.86 2.22 -26.52
C LEU A 428 -21.82 1.68 -27.59
N LYS A 429 -22.57 0.60 -27.31
CA LYS A 429 -23.58 0.04 -28.24
C LYS A 429 -24.65 1.06 -28.62
N LEU A 430 -25.10 1.88 -27.68
CA LEU A 430 -26.10 2.95 -27.90
C LEU A 430 -25.57 4.14 -28.73
N VAL A 431 -24.27 4.22 -29.01
CA VAL A 431 -23.66 5.25 -29.88
C VAL A 431 -23.31 4.70 -31.28
N SER A 432 -23.42 3.38 -31.48
CA SER A 432 -23.22 2.68 -32.75
C SER A 432 -24.52 2.32 -33.50
N ILE A 433 -25.65 2.94 -33.12
CA ILE A 433 -26.98 2.78 -33.73
C ILE A 433 -27.47 4.18 -34.16
#